data_AF-A0A9P6EJW1-F1
#
_entry.id   AF-A0A9P6EJW1-F1
#
_cell.length_a   1.000
_cell.length_b   1.000
_cell.length_c   1.000
_cell.angle_alpha   90.00
_cell.angle_beta   90.00
_cell.angle_gamma   90.00
#
_symmetry.space_group_name_H-M   'P 1'
#
loop_
_entity.id
_entity.type
_entity.pdbx_description
1 polymer ?
#
loop_
_entity_poly.entity_id
_entity_poly.type
_entity_poly.pdbx_seq_one_letter_code
_entity_poly.pdbx_strand_id
1 'polypeptide(L)'
;TVSWSATEYVKHLSARCTGKNKIVENKLLNKFPSLPQGNYAKPMVIRDSQGNILLWYLPSIFTMSRAAQMWKDLRVIQPSVKVDKKSSSWRVSDTHYRSQPGWLKPGNVSLAPAWFQQAHENSDPLEVSTHLVKNHSKEWLTAMEDAFVIIGAILSIIHPEQFKAGCETLELLLRRSAEIRRGDELVEIIPLWGTPFSVIS
;
A
#
# COMPACT_ATOMS: atom_id res chain seq x y z
N THR A 1 -23.76 1.17 5.96
CA THR A 1 -23.95 0.62 4.60
C THR A 1 -24.20 1.77 3.65
N VAL A 2 -23.66 1.71 2.43
CA VAL A 2 -23.93 2.70 1.37
C VAL A 2 -25.04 2.20 0.44
N SER A 3 -25.66 3.10 -0.32
CA SER A 3 -26.81 2.78 -1.19
C SER A 3 -26.44 2.11 -2.52
N TRP A 4 -25.16 1.97 -2.83
CA TRP A 4 -24.66 1.44 -4.08
C TRP A 4 -23.77 0.21 -3.86
N SER A 5 -23.55 -0.59 -4.91
CA SER A 5 -22.70 -1.79 -4.87
C SER A 5 -21.39 -1.60 -5.63
N ALA A 6 -20.28 -2.15 -5.13
CA ALA A 6 -18.99 -2.11 -5.83
C ALA A 6 -19.06 -2.81 -7.20
N THR A 7 -19.76 -3.93 -7.27
CA THR A 7 -19.99 -4.69 -8.51
C THR A 7 -20.66 -3.82 -9.58
N GLU A 8 -21.63 -2.99 -9.19
CA GLU A 8 -22.25 -2.05 -10.13
C GLU A 8 -21.30 -0.90 -10.47
N TYR A 9 -20.59 -0.32 -9.50
CA TYR A 9 -19.61 0.75 -9.76
C TYR A 9 -18.59 0.37 -10.85
N VAL A 10 -18.02 -0.84 -10.75
CA VAL A 10 -17.02 -1.34 -11.70
C VAL A 10 -17.53 -1.36 -13.13
N LYS A 11 -18.83 -1.63 -13.36
CA LYS A 11 -19.42 -1.63 -14.72
C LYS A 11 -19.47 -0.24 -15.36
N HIS A 12 -19.37 0.84 -14.58
CA HIS A 12 -19.35 2.22 -15.08
C HIS A 12 -17.92 2.74 -15.25
N LEU A 13 -16.91 1.97 -14.86
CA LEU A 13 -15.52 2.31 -15.13
C LEU A 13 -15.19 2.07 -16.60
N SER A 14 -14.45 3.00 -17.18
CA SER A 14 -13.97 2.93 -18.56
C SER A 14 -12.59 3.55 -18.65
N ALA A 15 -11.90 3.38 -19.79
CA ALA A 15 -10.63 4.03 -20.06
C ALA A 15 -10.67 5.57 -19.94
N ARG A 16 -11.87 6.18 -19.93
CA ARG A 16 -12.08 7.63 -19.76
C ARG A 16 -12.16 8.07 -18.29
N CYS A 17 -12.30 7.14 -17.36
CA CYS A 17 -12.29 7.38 -15.91
C CYS A 17 -10.85 7.57 -15.44
N THR A 18 -10.24 8.67 -15.85
CA THR A 18 -8.82 8.97 -15.62
C THR A 18 -8.58 9.78 -14.35
N GLY A 19 -9.64 10.09 -13.58
CA GLY A 19 -9.58 11.03 -12.45
C GLY A 19 -9.46 12.50 -12.87
N LYS A 20 -9.37 12.80 -14.17
CA LYS A 20 -9.16 14.16 -14.71
C LYS A 20 -10.37 14.70 -15.47
N ASN A 21 -11.22 13.82 -16.00
CA ASN A 21 -12.40 14.24 -16.75
C ASN A 21 -13.54 14.59 -15.78
N LYS A 22 -13.61 15.87 -15.39
CA LYS A 22 -14.61 16.37 -14.43
C LYS A 22 -16.05 15.95 -14.73
N ILE A 23 -16.45 15.88 -16.01
CA ILE A 23 -17.81 15.48 -16.38
C ILE A 23 -18.06 14.00 -16.03
N VAL A 24 -17.11 13.14 -16.38
CA VAL A 24 -17.17 11.71 -16.08
C VAL A 24 -17.09 11.48 -14.56
N GLU A 25 -16.15 12.14 -13.88
CA GLU A 25 -15.97 12.00 -12.43
C GLU A 25 -17.20 12.49 -11.65
N ASN A 26 -17.81 13.61 -12.05
CA ASN A 26 -19.05 14.11 -11.42
C ASN A 26 -20.22 13.15 -11.67
N LYS A 27 -20.33 12.57 -12.86
CA LYS A 27 -21.37 11.57 -13.17
C LYS A 27 -21.21 10.33 -12.29
N LEU A 28 -19.97 9.86 -12.10
CA LEU A 28 -19.67 8.74 -11.21
C LEU A 28 -19.98 9.10 -9.76
N LEU A 29 -19.51 10.24 -9.26
CA LEU A 29 -19.72 10.67 -7.87
C LEU A 29 -21.21 10.84 -7.54
N ASN A 30 -22.01 11.37 -8.47
CA ASN A 30 -23.46 11.49 -8.28
C ASN A 30 -24.15 10.13 -8.18
N LYS A 31 -23.69 9.14 -8.94
CA LYS A 31 -24.28 7.78 -8.95
C LYS A 31 -23.73 6.90 -7.82
N PHE A 32 -22.48 7.10 -7.45
CA PHE A 32 -21.73 6.36 -6.43
C PHE A 32 -21.10 7.36 -5.47
N PRO A 33 -21.89 7.94 -4.54
CA PRO A 33 -21.38 8.89 -3.57
C PRO A 33 -20.23 8.30 -2.75
N SER A 34 -19.33 9.18 -2.30
CA SER A 34 -18.21 8.82 -1.43
C SER A 34 -18.69 8.12 -0.16
N LEU A 35 -17.76 7.37 0.46
CA LEU A 35 -18.05 6.73 1.74
C LEU A 35 -18.46 7.80 2.78
N PRO A 36 -19.42 7.49 3.68
CA PRO A 36 -19.89 8.42 4.69
C PRO A 36 -18.73 8.97 5.50
N GLN A 37 -18.63 10.29 5.59
CA GLN A 37 -17.72 10.94 6.53
C GLN A 37 -18.40 11.01 7.91
N GLY A 38 -17.65 10.70 8.96
CA GLY A 38 -18.22 10.68 10.32
C GLY A 38 -17.15 10.74 11.40
N ASN A 39 -17.60 10.82 12.66
CA ASN A 39 -16.70 10.73 13.81
C ASN A 39 -16.20 9.29 13.98
N TYR A 40 -14.99 9.06 13.50
CA TYR A 40 -14.31 7.78 13.47
C TYR A 40 -13.72 7.38 14.84
N ALA A 41 -14.51 7.51 15.90
CA ALA A 41 -14.07 7.20 17.27
C ALA A 41 -14.18 5.71 17.63
N LYS A 42 -14.95 4.92 16.87
CA LYS A 42 -15.24 3.51 17.17
C LYS A 42 -14.96 2.61 15.96
N PRO A 43 -14.60 1.34 16.17
CA PRO A 43 -14.50 0.36 15.10
C PRO A 43 -15.78 0.28 14.28
N MET A 44 -15.67 0.24 12.95
CA MET A 44 -16.82 0.12 12.07
C MET A 44 -16.50 -0.59 10.77
N VAL A 45 -17.55 -1.10 10.13
CA VAL A 45 -17.47 -1.74 8.81
C VAL A 45 -18.41 -1.00 7.88
N ILE A 46 -17.89 -0.52 6.75
CA ILE A 46 -18.71 0.05 5.69
C ILE A 46 -18.93 -1.03 4.64
N ARG A 47 -20.21 -1.33 4.40
CA ARG A 47 -20.65 -2.29 3.40
C ARG A 47 -21.38 -1.60 2.26
N ASP A 48 -21.32 -2.21 1.09
CA ASP A 48 -22.09 -1.82 -0.09
C ASP A 48 -23.55 -2.30 0.03
N SER A 49 -24.39 -1.94 -0.92
CA SER A 49 -25.82 -2.30 -0.90
C SER A 49 -26.10 -3.80 -1.06
N GLN A 50 -25.11 -4.58 -1.47
CA GLN A 50 -25.17 -6.05 -1.57
C GLN A 50 -24.55 -6.73 -0.34
N GLY A 51 -24.09 -5.96 0.64
CA GLY A 51 -23.47 -6.48 1.85
C GLY A 51 -21.96 -6.76 1.73
N ASN A 52 -21.35 -6.50 0.57
CA ASN A 52 -19.89 -6.63 0.39
C ASN A 52 -19.19 -5.58 1.24
N ILE A 53 -18.07 -5.95 1.86
CA ILE A 53 -17.31 -5.03 2.70
C ILE A 53 -16.45 -4.13 1.81
N LEU A 54 -16.64 -2.81 1.95
CA LEU A 54 -15.84 -1.78 1.26
C LEU A 54 -14.68 -1.29 2.13
N LEU A 55 -14.88 -1.22 3.44
CA LEU A 55 -13.89 -0.71 4.38
C LEU A 55 -14.06 -1.33 5.76
N TRP A 56 -12.96 -1.82 6.32
CA TRP A 56 -12.80 -2.03 7.75
C TRP A 56 -12.10 -0.80 8.34
N TYR A 57 -12.72 -0.18 9.34
CA TYR A 57 -12.13 0.93 10.07
C TYR A 57 -11.92 0.53 11.53
N LEU A 58 -10.65 0.48 11.95
CA LEU A 58 -10.23 0.00 13.26
C LEU A 58 -9.37 1.08 13.95
N PRO A 59 -10.00 2.08 14.61
CA PRO A 59 -9.27 3.15 15.28
C PRO A 59 -8.52 2.61 16.49
N SER A 60 -7.36 3.20 16.78
CA SER A 60 -6.57 2.91 17.98
C SER A 60 -6.21 1.44 18.18
N ILE A 61 -6.04 0.70 17.08
CA ILE A 61 -5.61 -0.72 17.14
C ILE A 61 -4.20 -0.87 17.71
N PHE A 62 -3.38 0.16 17.56
CA PHE A 62 -2.11 0.29 18.25
C PHE A 62 -2.28 1.15 19.49
N THR A 63 -1.71 0.69 20.61
CA THR A 63 -1.51 1.51 21.81
C THR A 63 -0.69 2.75 21.46
N MET A 64 -0.89 3.85 22.17
CA MET A 64 -0.15 5.10 21.93
C MET A 64 1.38 4.91 21.97
N SER A 65 1.89 4.08 22.88
CA SER A 65 3.33 3.75 22.97
C SER A 65 3.83 3.06 21.70
N ARG A 66 3.14 2.02 21.21
CA ARG A 66 3.44 1.35 19.94
C ARG A 66 3.38 2.31 18.76
N ALA A 67 2.33 3.13 18.67
CA ALA A 67 2.22 4.11 17.59
C ALA A 67 3.40 5.11 17.62
N ALA A 68 3.79 5.58 18.80
CA ALA A 68 4.97 6.46 18.96
C ALA A 68 6.28 5.76 18.57
N GLN A 69 6.42 4.47 18.90
CA GLN A 69 7.57 3.66 18.49
C GLN A 69 7.60 3.48 16.97
N MET A 70 6.49 3.10 16.33
CA MET A 70 6.37 3.03 14.87
C MET A 70 6.75 4.36 14.19
N TRP A 71 6.35 5.49 14.77
CA TRP A 71 6.75 6.82 14.28
C TRP A 71 8.25 7.08 14.41
N LYS A 72 8.87 6.63 15.51
CA LYS A 72 10.32 6.70 15.71
C LYS A 72 11.04 5.81 14.70
N ASP A 73 10.56 4.59 14.48
CA ASP A 73 11.18 3.63 13.55
C ASP A 73 11.07 4.10 12.10
N LEU A 74 10.01 4.82 11.74
CA LEU A 74 9.88 5.46 10.43
C LEU A 74 10.99 6.49 10.13
N ARG A 75 11.76 6.95 11.13
CA ARG A 75 12.98 7.75 10.88
C ARG A 75 14.08 6.95 10.17
N VAL A 76 14.14 5.64 10.39
CA VAL A 76 15.15 4.75 9.81
C VAL A 76 15.07 4.78 8.27
N ILE A 77 13.87 4.79 7.69
CA ILE A 77 13.69 4.84 6.24
C ILE A 77 13.87 6.25 5.64
N GLN A 78 13.98 7.28 6.49
CA GLN A 78 14.07 8.67 6.03
C GLN A 78 15.17 8.88 4.97
N PRO A 79 16.41 8.36 5.10
CA PRO A 79 17.43 8.52 4.06
C PRO A 79 17.01 8.01 2.67
N SER A 80 16.18 6.97 2.61
CA SER A 80 15.66 6.36 1.37
C SER A 80 14.59 7.21 0.67
N VAL A 81 13.91 8.12 1.38
CA VAL A 81 12.89 9.02 0.82
C VAL A 81 13.54 10.06 -0.11
N LYS A 82 13.05 10.20 -1.34
CA LYS A 82 13.63 11.15 -2.32
C LYS A 82 12.56 11.96 -3.04
N VAL A 83 12.97 13.16 -3.45
CA VAL A 83 12.25 14.01 -4.41
C VAL A 83 13.21 14.21 -5.57
N ASP A 84 12.71 14.05 -6.79
CA ASP A 84 13.47 14.37 -7.99
C ASP A 84 13.01 15.73 -8.53
N LYS A 85 13.76 16.77 -8.16
CA LYS A 85 13.50 18.16 -8.57
C LYS A 85 13.61 18.38 -10.08
N LYS A 86 14.24 17.46 -10.82
CA LYS A 86 14.44 17.57 -12.27
C LYS A 86 13.42 16.75 -13.06
N SER A 87 12.64 15.92 -12.40
CA SER A 87 11.66 15.07 -13.07
C SER A 87 10.37 15.82 -13.35
N SER A 88 9.86 15.66 -14.58
CA SER A 88 8.48 16.04 -14.95
C SER A 88 7.45 14.99 -14.53
N SER A 89 7.89 13.85 -13.98
CA SER A 89 7.00 12.79 -13.51
C SER A 89 6.26 13.25 -12.26
N TRP A 90 4.94 13.17 -12.31
CA TRP A 90 4.07 13.48 -11.16
C TRP A 90 4.39 12.66 -9.90
N ARG A 91 5.04 11.49 -10.05
CA ARG A 91 5.42 10.62 -8.93
C ARG A 91 6.56 11.18 -8.08
N VAL A 92 7.44 11.99 -8.64
CA VAL A 92 8.71 12.40 -7.98
C VAL A 92 9.00 13.89 -8.09
N SER A 93 8.23 14.63 -8.90
CA SER A 93 8.34 16.08 -9.04
C SER A 93 8.07 16.80 -7.73
N ASP A 94 8.93 17.76 -7.38
CA ASP A 94 8.88 18.53 -6.13
C ASP A 94 7.59 19.34 -5.95
N THR A 95 6.96 19.75 -7.04
CA THR A 95 5.68 20.50 -7.04
C THR A 95 4.52 19.72 -6.40
N HIS A 96 4.62 18.39 -6.32
CA HIS A 96 3.61 17.52 -5.72
C HIS A 96 3.89 17.20 -4.24
N TYR A 97 5.02 17.69 -3.71
CA TYR A 97 5.41 17.49 -2.33
C TYR A 97 5.30 18.80 -1.54
N ARG A 98 5.11 18.68 -0.24
CA ARG A 98 5.11 19.83 0.67
C ARG A 98 6.46 20.57 0.63
N SER A 99 6.40 21.90 0.63
CA SER A 99 7.58 22.78 0.52
C SER A 99 8.43 22.81 1.78
N GLN A 100 7.85 22.55 2.96
CA GLN A 100 8.53 22.51 4.25
C GLN A 100 8.57 21.07 4.80
N PRO A 101 9.68 20.64 5.42
CA PRO A 101 9.72 19.37 6.13
C PRO A 101 8.77 19.44 7.34
N GLY A 102 7.89 18.44 7.46
CA GLY A 102 7.16 18.18 8.70
C GLY A 102 7.98 17.23 9.56
N TRP A 103 7.34 16.21 10.10
CA TRP A 103 8.07 15.15 10.80
C TRP A 103 9.11 14.50 9.89
N LEU A 104 8.76 13.99 8.71
CA LEU A 104 9.73 13.46 7.72
C LEU A 104 10.09 14.47 6.62
N LYS A 105 11.21 14.26 5.93
CA LYS A 105 11.49 15.02 4.71
C LYS A 105 10.44 14.72 3.61
N PRO A 106 10.15 15.66 2.72
CA PRO A 106 9.28 15.40 1.58
C PRO A 106 9.89 14.35 0.63
N GLY A 107 9.04 13.65 -0.09
CA GLY A 107 9.40 12.60 -1.05
C GLY A 107 8.58 11.33 -0.87
N ASN A 108 8.89 10.31 -1.65
CA ASN A 108 8.26 9.00 -1.57
C ASN A 108 9.30 7.88 -1.42
N VAL A 109 8.82 6.72 -0.95
CA VAL A 109 9.56 5.47 -0.95
C VAL A 109 8.58 4.33 -1.18
N SER A 110 8.68 3.64 -2.32
CA SER A 110 7.84 2.46 -2.60
C SER A 110 8.62 1.16 -2.41
N LEU A 111 8.17 0.35 -1.47
CA LEU A 111 8.74 -0.96 -1.14
C LEU A 111 7.80 -2.07 -1.62
N ALA A 112 8.34 -3.01 -2.38
CA ALA A 112 7.63 -4.21 -2.82
C ALA A 112 8.64 -5.37 -2.99
N PRO A 113 8.39 -6.55 -2.40
CA PRO A 113 9.28 -7.72 -2.54
C PRO A 113 9.38 -8.20 -3.97
N ALA A 114 8.27 -8.24 -4.69
CA ALA A 114 8.24 -8.55 -6.11
C ALA A 114 7.18 -7.67 -6.77
N TRP A 115 7.58 -6.88 -7.76
CA TRP A 115 6.67 -5.98 -8.46
C TRP A 115 6.94 -5.99 -9.96
N PHE A 116 5.87 -5.89 -10.75
CA PHE A 116 5.97 -5.64 -12.20
C PHE A 116 6.23 -4.15 -12.42
N GLN A 117 7.21 -3.77 -13.25
CA GLN A 117 7.44 -2.36 -13.57
C GLN A 117 6.27 -1.76 -14.38
N GLN A 118 5.15 -1.44 -13.69
CA GLN A 118 3.94 -0.90 -14.29
C GLN A 118 4.24 0.49 -14.86
N ALA A 119 3.90 0.66 -16.14
CA ALA A 119 4.17 1.81 -17.02
C ALA A 119 5.42 1.73 -17.93
N HIS A 120 6.04 0.56 -18.07
CA HIS A 120 7.08 0.32 -19.07
C HIS A 120 6.66 -0.78 -20.05
N GLU A 121 6.84 -0.54 -21.35
CA GLU A 121 6.81 -1.59 -22.37
C GLU A 121 8.00 -2.53 -22.11
N ASN A 122 7.76 -3.84 -21.98
CA ASN A 122 8.71 -4.90 -21.56
C ASN A 122 8.95 -5.05 -20.04
N SER A 123 7.87 -5.10 -19.25
CA SER A 123 7.93 -5.29 -17.78
C SER A 123 8.05 -6.76 -17.35
N ASP A 124 8.97 -7.52 -17.97
CA ASP A 124 9.40 -8.84 -17.50
C ASP A 124 10.93 -8.91 -17.38
N PRO A 125 11.49 -9.42 -16.27
CA PRO A 125 10.86 -10.16 -15.17
C PRO A 125 10.42 -9.31 -13.95
N LEU A 126 9.69 -9.93 -13.02
CA LEU A 126 9.44 -9.42 -11.66
C LEU A 126 10.76 -8.97 -11.00
N GLU A 127 10.70 -7.89 -10.23
CA GLU A 127 11.87 -7.31 -9.58
C GLU A 127 11.59 -6.85 -8.15
N VAL A 128 12.55 -7.07 -7.25
CA VAL A 128 12.57 -6.45 -5.92
C VAL A 128 12.74 -4.94 -6.07
N SER A 129 11.87 -4.14 -5.42
CA SER A 129 11.93 -2.69 -5.61
C SER A 129 13.29 -2.10 -5.21
N THR A 130 13.76 -1.12 -6.00
CA THR A 130 15.10 -0.52 -5.82
C THR A 130 15.31 0.09 -4.43
N HIS A 131 14.24 0.55 -3.79
CA HIS A 131 14.30 1.08 -2.44
C HIS A 131 14.40 -0.02 -1.38
N LEU A 132 13.84 -1.19 -1.64
CA LEU A 132 13.78 -2.28 -0.67
C LEU A 132 15.12 -2.99 -0.48
N VAL A 133 15.96 -3.01 -1.53
CA VAL A 133 17.33 -3.54 -1.48
C VAL A 133 18.25 -2.73 -0.54
N LYS A 134 17.88 -1.50 -0.19
CA LYS A 134 18.73 -0.66 0.67
C LYS A 134 18.65 -1.09 2.13
N ASN A 135 19.80 -1.06 2.83
CA ASN A 135 19.89 -1.43 4.24
C ASN A 135 18.87 -0.71 5.13
N HIS A 136 18.67 0.60 4.97
CA HIS A 136 17.68 1.34 5.75
C HIS A 136 16.24 0.82 5.61
N SER A 137 15.89 0.23 4.46
CA SER A 137 14.58 -0.36 4.26
C SER A 137 14.46 -1.71 4.97
N LYS A 138 15.51 -2.55 4.93
CA LYS A 138 15.58 -3.80 5.68
C LYS A 138 15.60 -3.57 7.20
N GLU A 139 16.39 -2.60 7.66
CA GLU A 139 16.44 -2.14 9.05
C GLU A 139 15.06 -1.65 9.52
N TRP A 140 14.39 -0.85 8.70
CA TRP A 140 13.04 -0.38 9.00
C TRP A 140 12.01 -1.53 9.03
N LEU A 141 12.08 -2.48 8.08
CA LEU A 141 11.21 -3.66 8.11
C LEU A 141 11.38 -4.45 9.40
N THR A 142 12.63 -4.65 9.82
CA THR A 142 12.97 -5.32 11.08
C THR A 142 12.41 -4.56 12.28
N ALA A 143 12.58 -3.23 12.32
CA ALA A 143 12.07 -2.40 13.41
C ALA A 143 10.52 -2.39 13.48
N MET A 144 9.84 -2.64 12.36
CA MET A 144 8.38 -2.67 12.25
C MET A 144 7.77 -4.07 12.39
N GLU A 145 8.57 -5.10 12.65
CA GLU A 145 8.14 -6.51 12.70
C GLU A 145 6.90 -6.71 13.57
N ASP A 146 6.93 -6.24 14.82
CA ASP A 146 5.80 -6.33 15.77
C ASP A 146 4.50 -5.72 15.20
N ALA A 147 4.61 -4.59 14.52
CA ALA A 147 3.45 -3.93 13.92
C ALA A 147 2.91 -4.74 12.74
N PHE A 148 3.79 -5.30 11.91
CA PHE A 148 3.39 -6.15 10.80
C PHE A 148 2.76 -7.47 11.26
N VAL A 149 3.25 -8.09 12.33
CA VAL A 149 2.63 -9.28 12.92
C VAL A 149 1.20 -8.99 13.35
N ILE A 150 0.96 -7.85 14.01
CA ILE A 150 -0.40 -7.43 14.41
C ILE A 150 -1.27 -7.22 13.17
N ILE A 151 -0.79 -6.51 12.16
CA ILE A 151 -1.52 -6.27 10.90
C ILE A 151 -1.81 -7.59 10.20
N GLY A 152 -0.83 -8.48 10.09
CA GLY A 152 -0.97 -9.81 9.50
C GLY A 152 -2.02 -10.65 10.22
N ALA A 153 -2.01 -10.65 11.55
CA ALA A 153 -3.04 -11.33 12.36
C ALA A 153 -4.44 -10.77 12.08
N ILE A 154 -4.59 -9.44 12.01
CA ILE A 154 -5.87 -8.81 11.65
C ILE A 154 -6.30 -9.26 10.24
N LEU A 155 -5.41 -9.15 9.25
CA LEU A 155 -5.69 -9.53 7.86
C LEU A 155 -6.09 -11.00 7.72
N SER A 156 -5.48 -11.90 8.51
CA SER A 156 -5.84 -13.32 8.53
C SER A 156 -7.28 -13.57 8.97
N ILE A 157 -7.85 -12.66 9.78
CA ILE A 157 -9.22 -12.75 10.27
C ILE A 157 -10.19 -12.04 9.32
N ILE A 158 -9.86 -10.83 8.87
CA ILE A 158 -10.80 -10.01 8.09
C ILE A 158 -10.80 -10.34 6.59
N HIS A 159 -9.73 -10.98 6.09
CA HIS A 159 -9.54 -11.38 4.69
C HIS A 159 -8.85 -12.75 4.58
N PRO A 160 -9.44 -13.83 5.13
CA PRO A 160 -8.76 -15.13 5.28
C PRO A 160 -8.30 -15.74 3.95
N GLU A 161 -9.14 -15.67 2.91
CA GLU A 161 -8.81 -16.22 1.58
C GLU A 161 -7.67 -15.44 0.92
N GLN A 162 -7.71 -14.10 0.99
CA GLN A 162 -6.67 -13.25 0.43
C GLN A 162 -5.35 -13.38 1.21
N PHE A 163 -5.43 -13.53 2.54
CA PHE A 163 -4.28 -13.80 3.38
C PHE A 163 -3.61 -15.12 3.01
N LYS A 164 -4.39 -16.19 2.87
CA LYS A 164 -3.89 -17.49 2.43
C LYS A 164 -3.24 -17.39 1.05
N ALA A 165 -3.93 -16.81 0.07
CA ALA A 165 -3.42 -16.65 -1.29
C ALA A 165 -2.14 -15.79 -1.32
N GLY A 166 -2.05 -14.75 -0.48
CA GLY A 166 -0.86 -13.94 -0.33
C GLY A 166 0.31 -14.74 0.25
N CYS A 167 0.09 -15.54 1.29
CA CYS A 167 1.12 -16.42 1.86
C CYS A 167 1.63 -17.42 0.83
N GLU A 168 0.72 -18.09 0.11
CA GLU A 168 1.06 -19.01 -1.00
C GLU A 168 1.86 -18.28 -2.09
N THR A 169 1.53 -17.01 -2.36
CA THR A 169 2.27 -16.17 -3.32
C THR A 169 3.69 -15.89 -2.82
N LEU A 170 3.88 -15.50 -1.55
CA LEU A 170 5.22 -15.27 -1.00
C LEU A 170 6.08 -16.56 -1.03
N GLU A 171 5.48 -17.71 -0.70
CA GLU A 171 6.15 -19.00 -0.83
C GLU A 171 6.55 -19.32 -2.28
N LEU A 172 5.66 -19.07 -3.23
CA LEU A 172 5.95 -19.28 -4.65
C LEU A 172 7.09 -18.37 -5.13
N LEU A 173 7.09 -17.11 -4.70
CA LEU A 173 8.16 -16.15 -5.00
C LEU A 173 9.50 -16.62 -4.44
N LEU A 174 9.54 -17.16 -3.22
CA LEU A 174 10.74 -17.76 -2.63
C LEU A 174 11.22 -18.99 -3.42
N ARG A 175 10.31 -19.90 -3.78
CA ARG A 175 10.66 -21.12 -4.55
C ARG A 175 11.19 -20.80 -5.94
N ARG A 176 10.74 -19.69 -6.52
CA ARG A 176 11.13 -19.22 -7.86
C ARG A 176 12.04 -17.98 -7.80
N SER A 177 12.77 -17.78 -6.70
CA SER A 177 13.60 -16.59 -6.50
C SER A 177 14.63 -16.40 -7.61
N ALA A 178 15.19 -17.50 -8.16
CA ALA A 178 16.13 -17.47 -9.29
C ALA A 178 15.56 -16.86 -10.57
N GLU A 179 14.22 -16.82 -10.72
CA GLU A 179 13.53 -16.22 -11.87
C GLU A 179 13.20 -14.73 -11.65
N ILE A 180 13.40 -14.24 -10.43
CA ILE A 180 13.09 -12.86 -10.03
C ILE A 180 14.38 -12.05 -10.09
N ARG A 181 14.31 -10.87 -10.70
CA ARG A 181 15.45 -9.96 -10.70
C ARG A 181 15.73 -9.52 -9.27
N ARG A 182 16.99 -9.71 -8.85
CA ARG A 182 17.44 -9.59 -7.45
C ARG A 182 16.83 -10.66 -6.52
N GLY A 183 16.71 -11.88 -7.03
CA GLY A 183 16.23 -13.04 -6.28
C GLY A 183 16.95 -13.30 -4.97
N ASP A 184 18.27 -13.08 -4.91
CA ASP A 184 19.04 -13.24 -3.67
C ASP A 184 18.55 -12.27 -2.58
N GLU A 185 18.29 -11.01 -2.96
CA GLU A 185 17.72 -10.00 -2.05
C GLU A 185 16.33 -10.40 -1.59
N LEU A 186 15.51 -10.97 -2.48
CA LEU A 186 14.16 -11.43 -2.15
C LEU A 186 14.21 -12.49 -1.04
N VAL A 187 15.15 -13.43 -1.09
CA VAL A 187 15.29 -14.47 -0.07
C VAL A 187 15.56 -13.86 1.31
N GLU A 188 16.33 -12.77 1.39
CA GLU A 188 16.58 -12.05 2.64
C GLU A 188 15.38 -11.19 3.08
N ILE A 189 14.62 -10.65 2.14
CA ILE A 189 13.52 -9.70 2.40
C ILE A 189 12.24 -10.39 2.86
N ILE A 190 11.87 -11.53 2.26
CA ILE A 190 10.59 -12.18 2.55
C ILE A 190 10.43 -12.53 4.04
N PRO A 191 11.45 -13.04 4.76
CA PRO A 191 11.35 -13.25 6.20
C PRO A 191 11.03 -11.98 7.00
N LEU A 192 11.45 -10.81 6.51
CA LEU A 192 11.18 -9.50 7.12
C LEU A 192 9.83 -8.90 6.67
N TRP A 193 9.19 -9.49 5.67
CA TRP A 193 7.98 -8.97 5.05
C TRP A 193 6.74 -9.49 5.78
N GLY A 194 6.38 -8.84 6.89
CA GLY A 194 5.38 -9.36 7.82
C GLY A 194 3.91 -9.30 7.36
N THR A 195 3.58 -8.92 6.11
CA THR A 195 2.19 -8.90 5.62
C THR A 195 2.07 -9.35 4.14
N PRO A 196 1.25 -10.37 3.82
CA PRO A 196 1.35 -11.10 2.54
C PRO A 196 0.71 -10.43 1.30
N PHE A 197 0.08 -9.25 1.43
CA PHE A 197 -0.49 -8.52 0.29
C PHE A 197 -0.48 -7.00 0.52
N SER A 198 0.63 -6.49 1.03
CA SER A 198 0.85 -5.06 1.22
C SER A 198 1.79 -4.50 0.15
N VAL A 199 1.54 -3.23 -0.21
CA VAL A 199 2.54 -2.35 -0.80
C VAL A 199 2.76 -1.24 0.21
N ILE A 200 4.02 -0.92 0.49
CA ILE A 200 4.37 0.13 1.43
C ILE A 200 4.88 1.31 0.60
N SER A 201 4.19 2.46 0.66
CA SER A 201 4.45 3.63 -0.18
C SER A 201 4.40 4.95 0.59
#